data_AF-A0A519EES1-F1
#
_entry.id   AF-A0A519EES1-F1
#
_cell.length_a   1.000
_cell.length_b   1.000
_cell.length_c   1.000
_cell.angle_alpha   90.00
_cell.angle_beta   90.00
_cell.angle_gamma   90.00
#
_symmetry.space_group_name_H-M   'P 1'
#
loop_
_entity.id
_entity.type
_entity.pdbx_description
1 polymer ?
#
loop_
_entity_poly.entity_id
_entity_poly.type
_entity_poly.pdbx_seq_one_letter_code
_entity_poly.pdbx_strand_id
1 'polypeptide(L)'
;MKDLRSLKLLLWAKRRRLEPMELQVKAETAQRDAAVGTHQAAVARHEGCVADEESCAAKIEALATSESFNPQDAVTLTYVREGLQDLVRQAEEGVRTATTQVAQAEARVLAAKQVLQRAEQQIEQLEERRRKRLVEIDQEAEDTQDEESEEAAVARRVAQRRATEAAARAERSALGAEAGA
;
A
#
# COMPACT_ATOMS: atom_id res chain seq x y z
N MET A 1 -0.19 -24.62 18.43
CA MET A 1 1.07 -24.65 17.62
C MET A 1 0.91 -24.67 16.08
N LYS A 2 0.05 -25.52 15.47
CA LYS A 2 -0.11 -25.55 13.99
C LYS A 2 -0.60 -24.22 13.40
N ASP A 3 -1.50 -23.53 14.11
CA ASP A 3 -2.11 -22.26 13.67
C ASP A 3 -1.11 -21.08 13.61
N LEU A 4 -0.19 -20.97 14.56
CA LEU A 4 0.86 -19.94 14.55
C LEU A 4 1.85 -20.11 13.38
N ARG A 5 2.14 -21.36 12.99
CA ARG A 5 3.03 -21.65 11.85
C ARG A 5 2.35 -21.28 10.54
N SER A 6 1.05 -21.57 10.37
CA SER A 6 0.28 -21.14 9.20
C SER A 6 0.16 -19.61 9.13
N LEU A 7 -0.09 -18.93 10.25
CA LEU A 7 -0.11 -17.45 10.29
C LEU A 7 1.24 -16.84 9.92
N LYS A 8 2.35 -17.40 10.40
CA LYS A 8 3.70 -16.95 10.04
C LYS A 8 3.97 -17.11 8.54
N LEU A 9 3.60 -18.26 7.95
CA LEU A 9 3.76 -18.51 6.53
C LEU A 9 2.90 -17.55 5.68
N LEU A 10 1.65 -17.32 6.09
CA LEU A 10 0.74 -16.40 5.42
C LEU A 10 1.28 -14.95 5.46
N LEU A 11 1.77 -14.50 6.62
CA LEU A 11 2.41 -13.20 6.77
C LEU A 11 3.63 -13.05 5.87
N TRP A 12 4.48 -14.07 5.82
CA TRP A 12 5.63 -14.09 4.92
C TRP A 12 5.21 -13.97 3.45
N ALA A 13 4.22 -14.76 3.02
CA ALA A 13 3.73 -14.74 1.65
C ALA A 13 3.10 -13.39 1.28
N LYS A 14 2.33 -12.79 2.20
CA LYS A 14 1.70 -11.47 2.00
C LYS A 14 2.73 -10.35 1.94
N ARG A 15 3.71 -10.32 2.86
CA ARG A 15 4.80 -9.33 2.84
C ARG A 15 5.62 -9.42 1.56
N ARG A 16 5.93 -10.63 1.08
CA ARG A 16 6.62 -10.82 -0.21
C ARG A 16 5.84 -10.28 -1.40
N ARG A 17 4.51 -10.18 -1.29
CA ARG A 17 3.65 -9.62 -2.34
C ARG A 17 3.57 -8.08 -2.30
N LEU A 18 4.10 -7.41 -1.28
CA LEU A 18 4.16 -5.95 -1.22
C LEU A 18 5.17 -5.39 -2.23
N GLU A 19 6.36 -5.99 -2.33
CA GLU A 19 7.41 -5.56 -3.25
C GLU A 19 6.93 -5.37 -4.71
N PRO A 20 6.24 -6.34 -5.35
CA PRO A 20 5.72 -6.12 -6.70
C PRO A 20 4.63 -5.05 -6.77
N MET A 21 3.86 -4.83 -5.70
CA MET A 21 2.85 -3.75 -5.64
C MET A 21 3.51 -2.37 -5.52
N GLU A 22 4.57 -2.25 -4.73
CA GLU A 22 5.39 -1.03 -4.64
C GLU A 22 6.06 -0.71 -5.99
N LEU A 23 6.60 -1.73 -6.66
CA LEU A 23 7.14 -1.59 -8.01
C LEU A 23 6.06 -1.17 -9.01
N GLN A 24 4.84 -1.69 -8.88
CA GLN A 24 3.71 -1.24 -9.70
C GLN A 24 3.39 0.24 -9.44
N VAL A 25 3.32 0.68 -8.19
CA VAL A 25 3.11 2.12 -7.87
C VAL A 25 4.19 2.99 -8.50
N LYS A 26 5.46 2.56 -8.43
CA LYS A 26 6.58 3.28 -9.08
C LYS A 26 6.43 3.32 -10.60
N ALA A 27 6.05 2.21 -11.22
CA ALA A 27 5.84 2.13 -12.66
C ALA A 27 4.69 3.04 -13.13
N GLU A 28 3.55 3.00 -12.45
CA GLU A 28 2.40 3.88 -12.76
C GLU A 28 2.75 5.36 -12.54
N THR A 29 3.54 5.66 -11.50
CA THR A 29 4.02 7.03 -11.24
C THR A 29 4.90 7.52 -12.39
N ALA A 30 5.82 6.68 -12.88
CA ALA A 30 6.66 7.03 -14.03
C ALA A 30 5.82 7.23 -15.31
N GLN A 31 4.77 6.42 -15.52
CA GLN A 31 3.84 6.61 -16.65
C GLN A 31 3.07 7.92 -16.55
N ARG A 32 2.60 8.31 -15.35
CA ARG A 32 1.99 9.61 -15.11
C ARG A 32 2.96 10.75 -15.43
N ASP A 33 4.20 10.66 -14.98
CA ASP A 33 5.19 11.72 -15.21
C ASP A 33 5.52 11.86 -16.71
N ALA A 34 5.61 10.73 -17.43
CA ALA A 34 5.72 10.73 -18.88
C ALA A 34 4.49 11.38 -19.54
N ALA A 35 3.27 11.06 -19.11
CA ALA A 35 2.04 11.67 -19.62
C ALA A 35 1.99 13.18 -19.37
N VAL A 36 2.41 13.65 -18.19
CA VAL A 36 2.54 15.08 -17.88
C VAL A 36 3.54 15.75 -18.82
N GLY A 37 4.69 15.11 -19.07
CA GLY A 37 5.66 15.60 -20.06
C GLY A 37 5.07 15.70 -21.47
N THR A 38 4.29 14.71 -21.92
CA THR A 38 3.60 14.77 -23.22
C THR A 38 2.55 15.87 -23.29
N HIS A 39 1.83 16.11 -22.19
CA HIS A 39 0.86 17.20 -22.10
C HIS A 39 1.53 18.57 -22.20
N GLN A 40 2.65 18.78 -21.48
CA GLN A 40 3.43 20.01 -21.58
C GLN A 40 3.93 20.26 -23.00
N ALA A 41 4.44 19.22 -23.68
CA ALA A 41 4.87 19.33 -25.07
C ALA A 41 3.69 19.66 -26.02
N ALA A 42 2.51 19.08 -25.80
CA ALA A 42 1.31 19.39 -26.59
C ALA A 42 0.85 20.84 -26.38
N VAL A 43 0.88 21.34 -25.14
CA VAL A 43 0.54 22.74 -24.82
C VAL A 43 1.52 23.70 -25.49
N ALA A 44 2.83 23.46 -25.36
CA ALA A 44 3.84 24.30 -26.01
C ALA A 44 3.69 24.31 -27.54
N ARG A 45 3.34 23.18 -28.14
CA ARG A 45 3.03 23.10 -29.58
C ARG A 45 1.81 23.94 -29.94
N HIS A 46 0.74 23.84 -29.16
CA HIS A 46 -0.47 24.62 -29.39
C HIS A 46 -0.20 26.13 -29.29
N GLU A 47 0.52 26.56 -28.25
CA GLU A 47 0.94 27.97 -28.09
C GLU A 47 1.78 28.46 -29.28
N GLY A 48 2.70 27.63 -29.78
CA GLY A 48 3.47 27.94 -30.99
C GLY A 48 2.59 28.12 -32.22
N CYS A 49 1.63 27.22 -32.45
CA CYS A 49 0.71 27.33 -33.59
C CYS A 49 -0.19 28.59 -33.49
N VAL A 50 -0.64 28.94 -32.27
CA VAL A 50 -1.43 30.16 -32.05
C VAL A 50 -0.60 31.41 -32.35
N ALA A 51 0.64 31.47 -31.85
CA ALA A 51 1.55 32.58 -32.14
C ALA A 51 1.85 32.73 -33.64
N ASP A 52 1.99 31.61 -34.36
CA ASP A 52 2.18 31.62 -35.82
C ASP A 52 0.93 32.16 -36.56
N GLU A 53 -0.28 31.77 -36.13
CA GLU A 53 -1.55 32.27 -36.68
C GLU A 53 -1.72 33.77 -36.41
N GLU A 54 -1.47 34.23 -35.18
CA GLU A 54 -1.52 35.64 -34.79
C GLU A 54 -0.50 36.48 -35.57
N SER A 55 0.73 35.95 -35.76
CA SER A 55 1.76 36.60 -36.58
C SER A 55 1.33 36.71 -38.04
N CYS A 56 0.67 35.69 -38.59
CA CYS A 56 0.14 35.72 -39.94
C CYS A 56 -1.00 36.74 -40.08
N ALA A 57 -1.92 36.78 -39.11
CA ALA A 57 -3.00 37.76 -39.07
C ALA A 57 -2.45 39.21 -39.04
N ALA A 58 -1.47 39.48 -38.18
CA ALA A 58 -0.81 40.79 -38.10
C ALA A 58 -0.12 41.19 -39.42
N LYS A 59 0.49 40.23 -40.14
CA LYS A 59 1.08 40.49 -41.47
C LYS A 59 0.03 40.86 -42.51
N ILE A 60 -1.13 40.19 -42.49
CA ILE A 60 -2.25 40.50 -43.39
C ILE A 60 -2.77 41.93 -43.12
N GLU A 61 -2.95 42.28 -41.84
CA GLU A 61 -3.39 43.63 -41.44
C GLU A 61 -2.39 44.71 -41.87
N ALA A 62 -1.09 44.48 -41.65
CA ALA A 62 -0.04 45.42 -42.06
C ALA A 62 -0.01 45.62 -43.59
N LEU A 63 -0.21 44.54 -44.36
CA LEU A 63 -0.27 44.58 -45.82
C LEU A 63 -1.43 45.46 -46.31
N ALA A 64 -2.59 45.40 -45.66
CA ALA A 64 -3.76 46.21 -46.02
C ALA A 64 -3.51 47.72 -45.90
N THR A 65 -2.55 48.14 -45.08
CA THR A 65 -2.15 49.54 -44.87
C THR A 65 -0.86 49.94 -45.60
N SER A 66 -0.23 49.02 -46.34
CA SER A 66 1.06 49.26 -47.01
C SER A 66 0.91 50.05 -48.31
N GLU A 67 1.84 50.98 -48.56
CA GLU A 67 1.94 51.69 -49.85
C GLU A 67 2.32 50.77 -51.03
N SER A 68 2.91 49.59 -50.73
CA SER A 68 3.31 48.57 -51.71
C SER A 68 2.34 47.39 -51.81
N PHE A 69 1.06 47.62 -51.51
CA PHE A 69 0.05 46.56 -51.49
C PHE A 69 -0.04 45.78 -52.81
N ASN A 70 0.02 44.45 -52.70
CA ASN A 70 -0.25 43.52 -53.79
C ASN A 70 -1.40 42.58 -53.41
N PRO A 71 -2.52 42.58 -54.16
CA PRO A 71 -3.66 41.69 -53.90
C PRO A 71 -3.30 40.20 -53.84
N GLN A 72 -2.31 39.77 -54.64
CA GLN A 72 -1.91 38.36 -54.69
C GLN A 72 -1.25 37.90 -53.38
N ASP A 73 -0.52 38.79 -52.71
CA ASP A 73 0.13 38.50 -51.43
C ASP A 73 -0.91 38.36 -50.31
N ALA A 74 -1.96 39.19 -50.34
CA ALA A 74 -3.07 39.10 -49.40
C ALA A 74 -3.86 37.78 -49.53
N VAL A 75 -4.14 37.35 -50.76
CA VAL A 75 -4.78 36.05 -51.03
C VAL A 75 -3.88 34.90 -50.55
N THR A 76 -2.59 34.96 -50.86
CA THR A 76 -1.63 33.93 -50.46
C THR A 76 -1.54 33.80 -48.94
N LEU A 77 -1.43 34.93 -48.22
CA LEU A 77 -1.39 34.91 -46.75
C LEU A 77 -2.70 34.44 -46.13
N THR A 78 -3.85 34.69 -46.77
CA THR A 78 -5.14 34.17 -46.30
C THR A 78 -5.17 32.65 -46.37
N TYR A 79 -4.71 32.04 -47.47
CA TYR A 79 -4.56 30.57 -47.55
C TYR A 79 -3.55 30.01 -46.54
N VAL A 80 -2.44 30.71 -46.30
CA VAL A 80 -1.47 30.32 -45.25
C VAL A 80 -2.14 30.35 -43.88
N ARG A 81 -2.92 31.40 -43.58
CA ARG A 81 -3.65 31.53 -42.32
C ARG A 81 -4.67 30.42 -42.12
N GLU A 82 -5.44 30.06 -43.15
CA GLU A 82 -6.37 28.92 -43.09
C GLU A 82 -5.63 27.61 -42.72
N GLY A 83 -4.47 27.36 -43.33
CA GLY A 83 -3.63 26.22 -42.97
C GLY A 83 -3.11 26.27 -41.53
N LEU A 84 -2.74 27.45 -41.02
CA LEU A 84 -2.33 27.65 -39.63
C LEU A 84 -3.50 27.42 -38.65
N GLN A 85 -4.70 27.86 -38.99
CA GLN A 85 -5.91 27.62 -38.18
C GLN A 85 -6.22 26.12 -38.06
N ASP A 86 -6.03 25.36 -39.13
CA ASP A 86 -6.14 23.90 -39.08
C ASP A 86 -5.08 23.26 -38.17
N LEU A 87 -3.84 23.75 -38.20
CA LEU A 87 -2.78 23.29 -37.30
C LEU A 87 -3.06 23.64 -35.82
N VAL A 88 -3.60 24.83 -35.55
CA VAL A 88 -4.04 25.23 -34.20
C VAL A 88 -5.11 24.27 -33.70
N ARG A 89 -6.14 23.99 -34.50
CA ARG A 89 -7.21 23.04 -34.16
C ARG A 89 -6.67 21.64 -33.86
N GLN A 90 -5.76 21.13 -34.70
CA GLN A 90 -5.13 19.82 -34.46
C GLN A 90 -4.29 19.81 -33.17
N ALA A 91 -3.56 20.89 -32.90
CA ALA A 91 -2.78 21.02 -31.68
C ALA A 91 -3.69 21.09 -30.44
N GLU A 92 -4.83 21.77 -30.51
CA GLU A 92 -5.83 21.85 -29.45
C GLU A 92 -6.43 20.46 -29.15
N GLU A 93 -6.79 19.70 -30.17
CA GLU A 93 -7.22 18.31 -30.03
C GLU A 93 -6.14 17.43 -29.39
N GLY A 94 -4.87 17.67 -29.76
CA GLY A 94 -3.71 17.04 -29.14
C GLY A 94 -3.60 17.33 -27.64
N VAL A 95 -3.80 18.59 -27.23
CA VAL A 95 -3.83 19.00 -25.82
C VAL A 95 -4.95 18.27 -25.09
N ARG A 96 -6.19 18.30 -25.59
CA ARG A 96 -7.34 17.62 -24.96
C ARG A 96 -7.10 16.12 -24.77
N THR A 97 -6.48 15.47 -25.77
CA THR A 97 -6.11 14.06 -25.71
C THR A 97 -5.06 13.81 -24.62
N ALA A 98 -4.00 14.63 -24.59
CA ALA A 98 -2.95 14.51 -23.58
C ALA A 98 -3.49 14.79 -22.16
N THR A 99 -4.40 15.75 -21.98
CA THR A 99 -5.07 16.00 -20.68
C THR A 99 -5.84 14.77 -20.21
N THR A 100 -6.54 14.09 -21.12
CA THR A 100 -7.26 12.85 -20.82
C THR A 100 -6.30 11.73 -20.41
N GLN A 101 -5.14 11.62 -21.09
CA GLN A 101 -4.12 10.63 -20.74
C GLN A 101 -3.51 10.88 -19.36
N VAL A 102 -3.26 12.14 -18.99
CA VAL A 102 -2.80 12.51 -17.65
C VAL A 102 -3.82 12.07 -16.60
N ALA A 103 -5.10 12.41 -16.78
CA ALA A 103 -6.16 12.04 -15.84
C ALA A 103 -6.28 10.50 -15.67
N GLN A 104 -6.14 9.75 -16.77
CA GLN A 104 -6.13 8.28 -16.72
C GLN A 104 -4.91 7.74 -15.96
N ALA A 105 -3.72 8.28 -16.20
CA ALA A 105 -2.51 7.86 -15.51
C ALA A 105 -2.57 8.18 -14.01
N GLU A 106 -3.12 9.33 -13.62
CA GLU A 106 -3.38 9.69 -12.23
C GLU A 106 -4.34 8.71 -11.55
N ALA A 107 -5.43 8.34 -12.23
CA ALA A 107 -6.37 7.35 -11.72
C ALA A 107 -5.71 5.97 -11.50
N ARG A 108 -4.79 5.55 -12.39
CA ARG A 108 -4.03 4.30 -12.23
C ARG A 108 -3.08 4.36 -11.04
N VAL A 109 -2.37 5.47 -10.84
CA VAL A 109 -1.51 5.68 -9.67
C VAL A 109 -2.32 5.59 -8.38
N LEU A 110 -3.49 6.24 -8.34
CA LEU A 110 -4.38 6.20 -7.17
C LEU A 110 -4.85 4.76 -6.90
N ALA A 111 -5.29 4.04 -7.94
CA ALA A 111 -5.73 2.65 -7.82
C ALA A 111 -4.61 1.74 -7.31
N ALA A 112 -3.39 1.87 -7.85
CA ALA A 112 -2.24 1.09 -7.39
C ALA A 112 -1.89 1.36 -5.92
N LYS A 113 -1.93 2.64 -5.49
CA LYS A 113 -1.72 3.03 -4.08
C LYS A 113 -2.80 2.44 -3.16
N GLN A 114 -4.06 2.47 -3.57
CA GLN A 114 -5.16 1.87 -2.78
C GLN A 114 -5.01 0.35 -2.63
N VAL A 115 -4.55 -0.34 -3.68
CA VAL A 115 -4.27 -1.78 -3.62
C VAL A 115 -3.15 -2.07 -2.63
N LEU A 116 -2.05 -1.30 -2.68
CA LEU A 116 -0.93 -1.43 -1.74
C LEU A 116 -1.39 -1.19 -0.29
N GLN A 117 -2.12 -0.09 -0.04
CA GLN A 117 -2.62 0.24 1.29
C GLN A 117 -3.54 -0.86 1.87
N ARG A 118 -4.43 -1.42 1.05
CA ARG A 118 -5.27 -2.55 1.48
C ARG A 118 -4.45 -3.79 1.80
N ALA A 119 -3.38 -4.06 1.06
CA ALA A 119 -2.49 -5.18 1.33
C ALA A 119 -1.72 -4.99 2.64
N GLU A 120 -1.25 -3.78 2.92
CA GLU A 120 -0.60 -3.40 4.18
C GLU A 120 -1.55 -3.57 5.38
N GLN A 121 -2.78 -3.06 5.27
CA GLN A 121 -3.82 -3.24 6.31
C GLN A 121 -4.12 -4.71 6.59
N GLN A 122 -4.18 -5.56 5.56
CA GLN A 122 -4.36 -7.00 5.74
C GLN A 122 -3.19 -7.64 6.49
N ILE A 123 -1.95 -7.19 6.25
CA ILE A 123 -0.77 -7.67 6.95
C ILE A 123 -0.84 -7.24 8.41
N GLU A 124 -1.16 -5.98 8.69
CA GLU A 124 -1.30 -5.47 10.05
C GLU A 124 -2.34 -6.25 10.86
N GLN A 125 -3.52 -6.53 10.27
CA GLN A 125 -4.55 -7.36 10.90
C GLN A 125 -4.06 -8.78 11.20
N LEU A 126 -3.29 -9.39 10.29
CA LEU A 126 -2.72 -10.71 10.51
C LEU A 126 -1.63 -10.71 11.59
N GLU A 127 -0.85 -9.64 11.69
CA GLU A 127 0.15 -9.46 12.74
C GLU A 127 -0.51 -9.28 14.10
N GLU A 128 -1.57 -8.49 14.18
CA GLU A 128 -2.36 -8.31 15.40
C GLU A 128 -2.98 -9.63 15.85
N ARG A 129 -3.60 -10.39 14.93
CA ARG A 129 -4.14 -11.73 15.22
C ARG A 129 -3.05 -12.68 15.73
N ARG A 130 -1.86 -12.64 15.14
CA ARG A 130 -0.72 -13.45 15.60
C ARG A 130 -0.26 -13.02 16.99
N ARG A 131 -0.19 -11.72 17.28
CA ARG A 131 0.16 -11.19 18.61
C ARG A 131 -0.83 -11.65 19.67
N LYS A 132 -2.14 -11.52 19.40
CA LYS A 132 -3.20 -11.98 20.32
C LYS A 132 -3.07 -13.48 20.62
N ARG A 133 -2.88 -14.32 19.59
CA ARG A 133 -2.68 -15.76 19.82
C ARG A 133 -1.42 -16.12 20.59
N LEU A 134 -0.36 -15.31 20.54
CA LEU A 134 0.83 -15.55 21.37
C LEU A 134 0.52 -15.26 22.83
N VAL A 135 -0.10 -14.11 23.11
CA VAL A 135 -0.50 -13.74 24.48
C VAL A 135 -1.42 -14.79 25.09
N GLU A 136 -2.41 -15.27 24.34
CA GLU A 136 -3.34 -16.30 24.84
C GLU A 136 -2.63 -17.63 25.12
N ILE A 137 -1.66 -18.03 24.30
CA ILE A 137 -0.86 -19.24 24.56
C ILE A 137 0.01 -19.08 25.81
N ASP A 138 0.59 -17.90 26.01
CA ASP A 138 1.40 -17.62 27.18
C ASP A 138 0.52 -17.64 28.45
N GLN A 139 -0.69 -17.07 28.40
CA GLN A 139 -1.67 -17.13 29.48
C GLN A 139 -2.14 -18.57 29.77
N GLU A 140 -2.49 -19.35 28.74
CA GLU A 140 -2.86 -20.76 28.90
C GLU A 140 -1.74 -21.59 29.55
N ALA A 141 -0.47 -21.26 29.25
CA ALA A 141 0.69 -21.91 29.84
C ALA A 141 0.91 -21.51 31.31
N GLU A 142 0.72 -20.23 31.64
CA GLU A 142 0.74 -19.74 33.03
C GLU A 142 -0.36 -20.42 33.86
N ASP A 143 -1.59 -20.45 33.36
CA ASP A 143 -2.72 -21.11 34.02
C ASP A 143 -2.44 -22.61 34.29
N THR A 144 -1.92 -23.32 33.28
CA THR A 144 -1.56 -24.74 33.42
C THR A 144 -0.46 -24.94 34.46
N GLN A 145 0.55 -24.08 34.47
CA GLN A 145 1.66 -24.16 35.42
C GLN A 145 1.22 -23.90 36.86
N ASP A 146 0.28 -22.98 37.06
CA ASP A 146 -0.30 -22.68 38.36
C ASP A 146 -1.13 -23.87 38.87
N GLU A 147 -1.98 -24.45 38.02
CA GLU A 147 -2.74 -25.68 38.32
C GLU A 147 -1.81 -26.84 38.72
N GLU A 148 -0.77 -27.12 37.91
CA GLU A 148 0.22 -28.17 38.21
C GLU A 148 0.97 -27.90 39.54
N SER A 149 1.27 -26.64 39.85
CA SER A 149 1.97 -26.25 41.07
C SER A 149 1.10 -26.46 42.31
N GLU A 150 -0.19 -26.12 42.22
CA GLU A 150 -1.17 -26.36 43.28
C GLU A 150 -1.37 -27.87 43.52
N GLU A 151 -1.54 -28.66 42.46
CA GLU A 151 -1.66 -30.12 42.56
C GLU A 151 -0.42 -30.75 43.22
N ALA A 152 0.77 -30.31 42.81
CA ALA A 152 2.02 -30.79 43.39
C ALA A 152 2.14 -30.39 44.88
N ALA A 153 1.69 -29.19 45.26
CA ALA A 153 1.67 -28.75 46.65
C ALA A 153 0.71 -29.59 47.51
N VAL A 154 -0.48 -29.90 46.99
CA VAL A 154 -1.46 -30.78 47.65
C VAL A 154 -0.89 -32.19 47.79
N ALA A 155 -0.28 -32.75 46.75
CA ALA A 155 0.33 -34.08 46.78
C ALA A 155 1.44 -34.17 47.84
N ARG A 156 2.32 -33.17 47.92
CA ARG A 156 3.35 -33.07 48.97
C ARG A 156 2.74 -33.03 50.37
N ARG A 157 1.69 -32.24 50.58
CA ARG A 157 1.00 -32.12 51.88
C ARG A 157 0.33 -33.43 52.29
N VAL A 158 -0.32 -34.14 51.36
CA VAL A 158 -0.94 -35.44 51.61
C VAL A 158 0.12 -36.50 51.92
N ALA A 159 1.23 -36.53 51.18
CA ALA A 159 2.33 -37.44 51.45
C ALA A 159 2.95 -37.19 52.83
N GLN A 160 3.18 -35.93 53.20
CA GLN A 160 3.69 -35.55 54.51
C GLN A 160 2.73 -36.00 55.63
N ARG A 161 1.42 -35.82 55.45
CA ARG A 161 0.41 -36.28 56.41
C ARG A 161 0.39 -37.80 56.56
N ARG A 162 0.50 -38.55 55.45
CA ARG A 162 0.60 -40.01 55.49
C ARG A 162 1.86 -40.47 56.21
N ALA A 163 2.99 -39.78 56.01
CA ALA A 163 4.25 -40.09 56.68
C ALA A 163 4.18 -39.83 58.19
N THR A 164 3.59 -38.71 58.62
CA THR A 164 3.42 -38.42 60.06
C THR A 164 2.44 -39.38 60.73
N GLU A 165 1.33 -39.73 60.07
CA GLU A 165 0.39 -40.73 60.58
C GLU A 165 1.02 -42.13 60.66
N ALA A 166 1.87 -42.51 59.70
CA ALA A 166 2.63 -43.76 59.75
C ALA A 166 3.64 -43.78 60.90
N ALA A 167 4.40 -42.70 61.10
CA ALA A 167 5.33 -42.56 62.21
C ALA A 167 4.63 -42.65 63.57
N ALA A 168 3.52 -41.93 63.75
CA ALA A 168 2.73 -41.96 64.99
C ALA A 168 2.04 -43.31 65.25
N ARG A 169 1.79 -44.13 64.22
CA ARG A 169 1.35 -45.53 64.38
C ARG A 169 2.50 -46.42 64.80
N ALA A 170 3.68 -46.26 64.19
CA ALA A 170 4.89 -47.01 64.53
C ALA A 170 5.33 -46.76 65.99
N GLU A 171 5.31 -45.50 66.45
CA GLU A 171 5.60 -45.15 67.84
C GLU A 171 4.59 -45.76 68.82
N ARG A 172 3.29 -45.72 68.50
CA ARG A 172 2.26 -46.37 69.33
C ARG A 172 2.40 -47.88 69.40
N SER A 173 2.79 -48.53 68.30
CA SER A 173 3.08 -49.97 68.32
C SER A 173 4.35 -50.31 69.10
N ALA A 174 5.38 -49.46 69.08
CA ALA A 174 6.60 -49.66 69.85
C ALA A 174 6.34 -49.53 71.37
N LEU A 175 5.59 -48.49 71.79
CA LEU A 175 5.20 -48.30 73.19
C LEU A 175 4.27 -49.42 73.71
N GLY A 176 3.41 -49.97 72.84
CA GLY A 176 2.57 -51.12 73.18
C GLY A 176 3.35 -52.44 73.33
N ALA A 177 4.50 -52.58 72.66
CA ALA A 177 5.37 -53.74 72.79
C ALA A 177 6.24 -53.69 74.06
N GLU A 178 6.61 -52.50 74.53
CA GLU A 178 7.38 -52.32 75.78
C GLU A 178 6.51 -52.46 77.05
N ALA A 179 5.20 -52.19 76.97
CA ALA A 179 4.27 -52.33 78.11
C ALA A 179 3.73 -53.76 78.34
N GLY A 180 4.09 -54.71 77.46
CA GLY A 180 3.65 -56.11 77.50
C GLY A 180 4.74 -57.12 77.87
N ALA A 181 5.93 -56.66 78.27
CA ALA A 181 7.03 -57.46 78.81
C ALA A 181 7.16 -57.23 80.33
#